data_AF-A0A519UYB0-F1
#
_entry.id   AF-A0A519UYB0-F1
#
_cell.length_a   1.000
_cell.length_b   1.000
_cell.length_c   1.000
_cell.angle_alpha   90.00
_cell.angle_beta   90.00
_cell.angle_gamma   90.00
#
_symmetry.space_group_name_H-M   'P 1'
#
loop_
_entity.id
_entity.type
_entity.pdbx_description
1 polymer ?
#
loop_
_entity_poly.entity_id
_entity_poly.type
_entity_poly.pdbx_seq_one_letter_code
_entity_poly.pdbx_strand_id
1 'polypeptide(L)'
;MITFKLLSRITFLLCSLSCFSSFSQTPINLKTEYLVNPIGLDNPNPRFTWQMNDKRMGAKQTAYRLMVSTDSLGLVQGKANLWNTGWL
;
A
#
# COMPACT_ATOMS: atom_id res chain seq x y z
N MET A 1 -4.90 -33.31 -35.97
CA MET A 1 -6.04 -32.63 -35.32
C MET A 1 -5.97 -32.60 -33.78
N ILE A 2 -5.29 -33.55 -33.12
CA ILE A 2 -5.16 -33.62 -31.65
C ILE A 2 -4.09 -32.65 -31.10
N THR A 3 -2.98 -32.47 -31.82
CA THR A 3 -1.87 -31.57 -31.46
C THR A 3 -2.27 -30.08 -31.43
N PHE A 4 -3.12 -29.64 -32.36
CA PHE A 4 -3.60 -28.25 -32.44
C PHE A 4 -4.52 -27.86 -31.26
N LYS A 5 -5.32 -28.83 -30.76
CA LYS A 5 -6.19 -28.66 -29.58
C LYS A 5 -5.39 -28.58 -28.28
N LEU A 6 -4.27 -29.30 -28.17
CA LEU A 6 -3.39 -29.27 -27.00
C LEU A 6 -2.63 -27.93 -26.92
N LEU A 7 -2.11 -27.44 -28.05
CA LEU A 7 -1.44 -26.14 -28.13
C LEU A 7 -2.39 -25.00 -27.72
N SER A 8 -3.64 -25.01 -28.20
CA SER A 8 -4.66 -24.01 -27.85
C SER A 8 -5.03 -23.99 -26.36
N ARG A 9 -5.06 -25.14 -25.68
CA ARG A 9 -5.34 -25.23 -24.23
C ARG A 9 -4.18 -24.69 -23.39
N ILE A 10 -2.94 -24.90 -23.83
CA ILE A 10 -1.75 -24.36 -23.18
C ILE A 10 -1.75 -22.82 -23.30
N THR A 11 -2.07 -22.27 -24.48
CA THR A 11 -2.17 -20.82 -24.69
C THR A 11 -3.26 -20.17 -23.82
N PHE A 12 -4.39 -20.86 -23.59
CA PHE A 12 -5.47 -20.36 -22.74
C PHE A 12 -5.09 -20.36 -21.24
N LEU A 13 -4.29 -21.33 -20.80
CA LEU A 13 -3.80 -21.43 -19.42
C LEU A 13 -2.67 -20.42 -19.11
N LEU A 14 -1.87 -20.03 -20.10
CA LEU A 14 -0.82 -19.00 -19.97
C LEU A 14 -1.38 -17.57 -19.89
N CYS A 15 -2.59 -17.32 -20.41
CA CYS A 15 -3.21 -15.99 -20.42
C CYS A 15 -3.88 -15.61 -19.08
N SER A 16 -4.18 -16.59 -18.22
CA SER A 16 -4.78 -16.37 -16.89
C SER A 16 -3.77 -16.06 -15.78
N LEU A 17 -2.46 -16.13 -16.06
CA LEU A 17 -1.39 -15.71 -15.14
C LEU A 17 -0.91 -14.28 -15.39
N SER A 18 -1.84 -13.35 -15.65
CA SER A 18 -1.53 -11.93 -15.61
C SER A 18 -1.07 -11.54 -14.21
N CYS A 19 0.25 -11.33 -14.08
CA CYS A 19 0.91 -10.93 -12.84
C CYS A 19 0.35 -9.58 -12.36
N PHE A 20 -0.33 -9.56 -11.23
CA PHE A 20 -0.72 -8.31 -10.57
C PHE A 20 0.55 -7.63 -10.02
N SER A 21 1.05 -6.64 -10.74
CA SER A 21 2.15 -5.81 -10.25
C SER A 21 1.60 -4.82 -9.23
N SER A 22 1.82 -5.09 -7.94
CA SER A 22 1.51 -4.13 -6.86
C SER A 22 2.60 -3.07 -6.80
N PHE A 23 2.25 -1.84 -7.15
CA PHE A 23 3.15 -0.70 -7.00
C PHE A 23 2.95 -0.07 -5.63
N SER A 24 3.97 -0.16 -4.76
CA SER A 24 3.99 0.60 -3.51
C SER A 24 4.49 2.00 -3.81
N GLN A 25 3.63 2.99 -3.58
CA GLN A 25 3.97 4.38 -3.77
C GLN A 25 4.24 5.06 -2.44
N THR A 26 5.25 5.91 -2.38
CA THR A 26 5.49 6.74 -1.21
C THR A 26 4.35 7.75 -1.08
N PRO A 27 3.57 7.72 0.02
CA PRO A 27 2.52 8.70 0.25
C PRO A 27 3.13 10.09 0.47
N ILE A 28 2.41 11.13 0.02
CA ILE A 28 2.80 12.53 0.22
C ILE A 28 1.77 13.26 1.08
N ASN A 29 2.10 14.48 1.51
CA ASN A 29 1.21 15.35 2.29
C ASN A 29 0.61 14.64 3.52
N LEU A 30 1.49 14.00 4.29
CA LEU A 30 1.13 13.28 5.50
C LEU A 30 0.62 14.25 6.57
N LYS A 31 -0.53 13.95 7.15
CA LYS A 31 -1.16 14.77 8.17
C LYS A 31 -1.80 13.91 9.25
N THR A 32 -1.84 14.47 10.45
CA THR A 32 -2.60 13.95 11.59
C THR A 32 -3.57 15.04 12.03
N GLU A 33 -4.86 14.71 12.16
CA GLU A 33 -5.92 15.70 12.45
C GLU A 33 -5.86 16.91 11.50
N TYR A 34 -5.63 16.65 10.20
CA TYR A 34 -5.48 17.66 9.14
C TYR A 34 -4.28 18.61 9.27
N LEU A 35 -3.40 18.40 10.26
CA LEU A 35 -2.21 19.20 10.55
C LEU A 35 -0.93 18.47 10.14
N VAL A 36 0.11 19.22 9.79
CA VAL A 36 1.46 18.69 9.50
C VAL A 36 2.27 18.72 10.79
N ASN A 37 2.76 17.55 11.23
CA ASN A 37 3.57 17.37 12.44
C ASN A 37 3.01 18.10 13.69
N PRO A 38 1.73 17.88 14.05
CA PRO A 38 1.12 18.57 15.19
C PRO A 38 1.77 18.17 16.52
N ILE A 39 1.74 19.09 17.49
CA ILE A 39 2.13 18.87 18.88
C ILE A 39 0.89 19.15 19.75
N GLY A 40 0.64 18.29 20.75
CA GLY A 40 -0.49 18.45 21.67
C GLY A 40 -1.83 18.05 21.05
N LEU A 41 -1.98 16.77 20.70
CA LEU A 41 -3.26 16.20 20.27
C LEU A 41 -3.97 15.56 21.46
N ASP A 42 -5.21 15.99 21.73
CA ASP A 42 -6.04 15.43 22.80
C ASP A 42 -6.99 14.33 22.32
N ASN A 43 -7.15 14.16 21.00
CA ASN A 43 -7.99 13.10 20.45
C ASN A 43 -7.31 11.73 20.65
N PRO A 44 -7.90 10.79 21.41
CA PRO A 44 -7.30 9.47 21.66
C PRO A 44 -7.26 8.58 20.41
N ASN A 45 -8.05 8.91 19.36
CA ASN A 45 -8.10 8.17 18.11
C ASN A 45 -7.82 9.13 16.94
N PRO A 46 -6.57 9.59 16.77
CA PRO A 46 -6.24 10.61 15.80
C PRO A 46 -6.42 10.11 14.36
N ARG A 47 -6.90 10.98 13.47
CA ARG A 47 -7.10 10.69 12.05
C ARG A 47 -5.79 10.90 11.29
N PHE A 48 -5.32 9.85 10.62
CA PHE A 48 -4.20 9.93 9.69
C PHE A 48 -4.72 10.14 8.26
N THR A 49 -4.14 11.09 7.54
CA THR A 49 -4.45 11.33 6.13
C THR A 49 -3.17 11.44 5.32
N TRP A 50 -3.25 11.00 4.06
CA TRP A 50 -2.15 11.05 3.11
C TRP A 50 -2.71 11.20 1.69
N GLN A 51 -1.84 11.52 0.75
CA GLN A 51 -2.17 11.63 -0.66
C GLN A 51 -1.33 10.68 -1.50
N MET A 52 -1.94 10.10 -2.52
CA MET A 52 -1.24 9.37 -3.57
C MET A 52 -0.60 10.37 -4.55
N ASN A 53 0.70 10.22 -4.80
CA ASN A 53 1.42 10.89 -5.88
C ASN A 53 1.57 10.01 -7.14
N ASP A 54 0.46 9.62 -7.77
CA ASP A 54 0.46 8.77 -8.98
C ASP A 54 -0.01 9.59 -10.19
N LYS A 55 0.76 9.58 -11.28
CA LYS A 55 0.44 10.33 -12.50
C LYS A 55 -0.46 9.55 -13.47
N ARG A 56 -0.67 8.25 -13.24
CA ARG A 56 -1.44 7.39 -14.14
C ARG A 56 -2.93 7.64 -13.98
N MET A 57 -3.66 7.66 -15.10
CA MET A 57 -5.12 7.69 -15.08
C MET A 57 -5.67 6.37 -14.51
N GLY A 58 -6.67 6.46 -13.64
CA GLY A 58 -7.25 5.28 -12.98
C GLY A 58 -6.39 4.68 -11.86
N ALA A 59 -5.32 5.36 -11.44
CA ALA A 59 -4.56 4.98 -10.25
C ALA A 59 -5.47 4.95 -9.03
N LYS A 60 -5.41 3.85 -8.27
CA LYS A 60 -6.17 3.67 -7.03
C LYS A 60 -5.32 2.97 -5.99
N GLN A 61 -5.51 3.33 -4.74
CA GLN A 61 -4.93 2.61 -3.61
C GLN A 61 -5.69 1.29 -3.43
N THR A 62 -4.96 0.19 -3.40
CA THR A 62 -5.52 -1.15 -3.13
C THR A 62 -5.22 -1.65 -1.73
N ALA A 63 -4.17 -1.12 -1.10
CA ALA A 63 -3.79 -1.43 0.26
C ALA A 63 -3.05 -0.25 0.92
N TYR A 64 -3.01 -0.23 2.24
CA TYR A 64 -2.19 0.69 3.03
C TYR A 64 -1.59 -0.01 4.26
N ARG A 65 -0.57 0.63 4.84
CA ARG A 65 0.03 0.22 6.10
C ARG A 65 0.42 1.44 6.91
N LEU A 66 -0.06 1.52 8.14
CA LEU A 66 0.38 2.52 9.12
C LEU A 66 1.30 1.86 10.14
N MET A 67 2.39 2.54 10.45
CA MET A 67 3.38 2.13 11.44
C MET A 67 3.64 3.30 12.37
N VAL A 68 3.41 3.10 13.66
CA VAL A 68 3.56 4.13 14.70
C VAL A 68 4.57 3.63 15.73
N SER A 69 5.47 4.53 16.13
CA SER A 69 6.55 4.26 17.08
C SER A 69 6.95 5.55 17.78
N THR A 70 7.47 5.43 19.00
CA THR A 70 8.17 6.51 19.70
C THR A 70 9.65 6.62 19.30
N ASP A 71 10.19 5.61 18.62
CA ASP A 71 11.56 5.55 18.11
C ASP A 71 11.55 5.62 16.57
N SER A 72 12.03 6.74 16.03
CA SER A 72 12.09 6.98 14.59
C SER A 72 13.12 6.09 13.88
N LEU A 73 14.26 5.79 14.51
CA LEU A 73 15.29 4.93 13.92
C LEU A 73 14.80 3.48 13.85
N GLY A 74 14.18 3.00 14.92
CA GLY A 74 13.51 1.70 14.94
C GLY A 74 12.41 1.60 13.88
N LEU A 75 11.62 2.66 13.71
CA LEU A 75 10.53 2.70 12.72
C LEU A 75 11.05 2.55 11.28
N VAL A 76 12.16 3.21 10.95
CA VAL A 76 12.83 3.07 9.63
C VAL A 76 13.33 1.64 9.41
N GLN A 77 13.69 0.92 10.48
CA GLN A 77 14.04 -0.51 10.44
C GLN A 77 12.83 -1.45 10.43
N GLY A 78 11.61 -0.91 10.33
CA GLY A 78 10.35 -1.68 10.34
C GLY A 78 9.87 -2.10 11.74
N LYS A 79 10.48 -1.58 12.81
CA LYS A 79 10.07 -1.82 14.19
C LYS A 79 9.04 -0.77 14.60
N ALA A 80 7.77 -1.14 14.56
CA ALA A 80 6.65 -0.29 14.98
C ALA A 80 6.09 -0.81 16.31
N ASN A 81 6.74 -0.41 17.40
CA ASN A 81 6.47 -0.93 18.76
C ASN A 81 5.11 -0.51 19.34
N LEU A 82 4.53 0.60 18.87
CA LEU A 82 3.21 1.06 19.33
C LEU A 82 2.09 0.46 18.50
N TRP A 83 2.18 0.55 17.18
CA TRP A 83 1.10 0.08 16.30
C TRP A 83 1.60 -0.23 14.90
N ASN A 84 1.08 -1.33 14.34
CA ASN A 84 1.29 -1.73 12.97
C ASN A 84 0.00 -2.34 12.43
N THR A 85 -0.61 -1.73 11.41
CA THR A 85 -1.86 -2.27 10.83
C THR A 85 -1.65 -3.55 10.03
N GLY A 86 -0.41 -3.85 9.64
CA GLY A 86 -0.15 -4.75 8.51
C GLY A 86 -0.62 -4.12 7.19
N TRP A 87 -0.59 -4.90 6.11
CA TRP A 87 -1.18 -4.50 4.83
C TRP A 87 -2.68 -4.75 4.89
N LEU A 88 -3.47 -3.67 4.91
CA LEU A 88 -4.93 -3.66 4.84
C LEU A 88 -5.38 -3.19 3.46
#